data_AF-A0A2V0RI76-F1
#
_entry.id   AF-A0A2V0RI76-F1
#
_cell.length_a   1.000
_cell.length_b   1.000
_cell.length_c   1.000
_cell.angle_alpha   90.00
_cell.angle_beta   90.00
_cell.angle_gamma   90.00
#
_symmetry.space_group_name_H-M   'P 1'
#
loop_
_entity.id
_entity.type
_entity.pdbx_description
1 polymer ?
#
loop_
_entity_poly.entity_id
_entity_poly.type
_entity_poly.pdbx_seq_one_letter_code
_entity_poly.pdbx_strand_id
1 'polypeptide(L)'
;MDITYLSRYSDGVKTKQPTLKLLKTRQRSMLGAFVVTDAKTNIDPNAILMRKDNAKIFTVSINDVRKLMATKKYSFEKTLAYYEAVTQIPHANRKLFAYTNRKHDPPNASITRDVTYIPEIIWYNNSWVNNSWVRNMMKNDGGVPCFWTKDNTAISDPFSKSWKIYDEKFPDRGWRITYDVHDSIEKVLAQLLDFLEMHKDEKVVHVWIQGTLNGKDPKTVIKDLQRGLEFNAGGDNGLFDNNIIDFVRGQRTSEYLELWHTPLEDSIDVWDYYGGKTPVRIPVIPWRVSNLGPRIYSRSIPPQLFPPTHFAKAMNITDVKLTLTEVYCNYSEFVEMVPINSDDALFLDFAWMPVGNNLYTMAKITEATKGHLLKVKDPDFFNGCGSVVTSAHACFGIGRSNIDLINQLERKLNTGHSTSGHMIASVLAFQSQFMWYLQEVFNNFERGSSVYITKFAEPGSGMYHSIYEYRNAIHDMKTADKSKLYPNYARNNLDICEKFVSSLKL
;
A
#
# COMPACT_ATOMS: atom_id res chain seq x y z
N MET A 1 -33.43 -29.59 -11.21
CA MET A 1 -33.59 -28.53 -10.19
C MET A 1 -34.18 -27.31 -10.90
N ASP A 2 -35.35 -26.82 -10.49
CA ASP A 2 -36.13 -25.83 -11.25
C ASP A 2 -35.51 -24.42 -11.15
N ILE A 3 -35.12 -23.85 -12.28
CA ILE A 3 -34.58 -22.49 -12.43
C ILE A 3 -35.51 -21.43 -11.83
N THR A 4 -36.82 -21.69 -11.86
CA THR A 4 -37.86 -20.82 -11.31
C THR A 4 -37.76 -20.70 -9.78
N TYR A 5 -37.42 -21.81 -9.11
CA TYR A 5 -37.25 -21.87 -7.66
C TYR A 5 -36.02 -21.06 -7.20
N LEU A 6 -34.89 -21.21 -7.91
CA LEU A 6 -33.63 -20.51 -7.64
C LEU A 6 -33.74 -19.00 -7.79
N SER A 7 -34.53 -18.54 -8.77
CA SER A 7 -34.68 -17.12 -9.11
C SER A 7 -35.32 -16.26 -8.00
N ARG A 8 -36.00 -16.88 -7.02
CA ARG A 8 -36.67 -16.19 -5.91
C ARG A 8 -35.69 -15.67 -4.86
N TYR A 9 -34.50 -16.25 -4.77
CA TYR A 9 -33.44 -15.86 -3.82
C TYR A 9 -32.51 -14.77 -4.35
N SER A 10 -32.70 -14.34 -5.60
CA SER A 10 -31.99 -13.20 -6.18
C SER A 10 -32.72 -11.90 -5.83
N ASP A 11 -32.34 -11.27 -4.73
CA ASP A 11 -32.77 -9.90 -4.39
C ASP A 11 -32.18 -8.86 -5.36
N GLY A 12 -32.96 -7.83 -5.70
CA GLY A 12 -32.52 -6.66 -6.50
C GLY A 12 -33.11 -6.55 -7.92
N VAL A 13 -33.28 -7.65 -8.66
CA VAL A 13 -33.65 -7.59 -10.09
C VAL A 13 -35.18 -7.62 -10.30
N LYS A 14 -35.78 -6.47 -10.65
CA LYS A 14 -37.21 -6.36 -11.01
C LYS A 14 -37.46 -6.85 -12.45
N THR A 15 -37.65 -8.15 -12.65
CA THR A 15 -38.14 -8.71 -13.93
C THR A 15 -39.05 -9.93 -13.70
N LYS A 16 -40.04 -10.13 -14.58
CA LYS A 16 -41.03 -11.21 -14.50
C LYS A 16 -40.57 -12.53 -15.14
N GLN A 17 -39.42 -12.56 -15.82
CA GLN A 17 -38.90 -13.77 -16.50
C GLN A 17 -37.68 -14.36 -15.76
N PRO A 18 -37.80 -15.56 -15.16
CA PRO A 18 -36.75 -16.18 -14.31
C PRO A 18 -35.41 -16.45 -15.00
N THR A 19 -35.44 -16.92 -16.25
CA THR A 19 -34.24 -17.17 -17.06
C THR A 19 -33.52 -15.86 -17.40
N LEU A 20 -34.26 -14.80 -17.71
CA LEU A 20 -33.74 -13.46 -17.93
C LEU A 20 -33.24 -12.81 -16.64
N LYS A 21 -33.80 -13.18 -15.48
CA LYS A 21 -33.28 -12.78 -14.16
C LYS A 21 -31.91 -13.38 -13.91
N LEU A 22 -31.69 -14.67 -14.19
CA LEU A 22 -30.40 -15.35 -14.08
C LEU A 22 -29.38 -14.89 -15.14
N LEU A 23 -29.83 -14.65 -16.38
CA LEU A 23 -29.00 -14.07 -17.44
C LEU A 23 -28.59 -12.64 -17.13
N LYS A 24 -29.53 -11.77 -16.68
CA LYS A 24 -29.20 -10.43 -16.18
C LYS A 24 -28.34 -10.47 -14.93
N THR A 25 -28.50 -11.49 -14.08
CA THR A 25 -27.65 -11.75 -12.91
C THR A 25 -26.22 -12.11 -13.29
N ARG A 26 -26.04 -12.84 -14.41
CA ARG A 26 -24.73 -13.11 -15.02
C ARG A 26 -24.19 -11.91 -15.80
N GLN A 27 -25.05 -11.16 -16.48
CA GLN A 27 -24.77 -9.91 -17.21
C GLN A 27 -24.78 -8.66 -16.31
N ARG A 28 -24.62 -8.78 -14.97
CA ARG A 28 -24.57 -7.69 -13.96
C ARG A 28 -23.34 -6.79 -14.07
N SER A 29 -22.89 -6.56 -15.29
CA SER A 29 -21.60 -6.04 -15.69
C SER A 29 -21.84 -4.60 -16.22
N MET A 30 -20.95 -3.60 -16.20
CA MET A 30 -19.50 -3.55 -16.03
C MET A 30 -19.06 -2.09 -16.33
N LEU A 31 -19.69 -1.06 -15.74
CA LEU A 31 -19.35 0.34 -16.05
C LEU A 31 -19.60 1.24 -14.86
N GLY A 32 -18.58 1.47 -14.04
CA GLY A 32 -18.59 2.48 -13.00
C GLY A 32 -17.57 3.57 -13.30
N ALA A 33 -17.89 4.80 -12.95
CA ALA A 33 -16.93 5.89 -12.84
C ALA A 33 -17.31 6.80 -11.68
N PHE A 34 -16.38 7.59 -11.16
CA PHE A 34 -16.72 8.67 -10.25
C PHE A 34 -16.28 10.03 -10.80
N VAL A 35 -16.99 11.10 -10.45
CA VAL A 35 -16.63 12.49 -10.77
C VAL A 35 -16.31 13.19 -9.46
N VAL A 36 -15.28 14.04 -9.46
CA VAL A 36 -15.01 14.92 -8.31
C VAL A 36 -15.80 16.20 -8.53
N THR A 37 -16.71 16.52 -7.61
CA THR A 37 -17.62 17.67 -7.73
C THR A 37 -17.92 18.26 -6.35
N ASP A 38 -18.68 19.36 -6.30
CA ASP A 38 -19.16 19.92 -5.03
C ASP A 38 -20.30 19.12 -4.39
N ALA A 39 -20.81 18.09 -5.08
CA ALA A 39 -21.85 17.22 -4.54
C ALA A 39 -21.31 16.27 -3.46
N LYS A 40 -22.21 15.79 -2.60
CA LYS A 40 -21.88 14.83 -1.55
C LYS A 40 -21.34 13.52 -2.13
N THR A 41 -20.37 12.91 -1.45
CA THR A 41 -19.86 11.58 -1.81
C THR A 41 -20.99 10.53 -1.73
N ASN A 42 -21.23 9.80 -2.82
CA ASN A 42 -22.30 8.80 -2.90
C ASN A 42 -21.81 7.40 -3.33
N ILE A 43 -20.50 7.19 -3.38
CA ILE A 43 -19.90 5.89 -3.64
C ILE A 43 -20.24 4.93 -2.50
N ASP A 44 -20.76 3.74 -2.85
CA ASP A 44 -20.87 2.57 -1.97
C ASP A 44 -19.91 1.48 -2.50
N PRO A 45 -18.67 1.42 -1.97
CA PRO A 45 -17.66 0.48 -2.47
C PRO A 45 -18.13 -0.98 -2.39
N ASN A 46 -18.85 -1.36 -1.34
CA ASN A 46 -19.33 -2.73 -1.17
C ASN A 46 -20.39 -3.08 -2.21
N ALA A 47 -21.34 -2.18 -2.50
CA ALA A 47 -22.32 -2.40 -3.56
C ALA A 47 -21.66 -2.54 -4.94
N ILE A 48 -20.63 -1.74 -5.21
CA ILE A 48 -19.86 -1.78 -6.44
C ILE A 48 -19.12 -3.12 -6.57
N LEU A 49 -18.31 -3.47 -5.57
CA LEU A 49 -17.48 -4.67 -5.56
C LEU A 49 -18.34 -5.95 -5.63
N MET A 50 -19.55 -5.92 -5.05
CA MET A 50 -20.51 -7.02 -5.06
C MET A 50 -21.51 -6.97 -6.23
N ARG A 51 -21.29 -6.11 -7.23
CA ARG A 51 -22.08 -6.03 -8.48
C ARG A 51 -23.59 -5.77 -8.27
N LYS A 52 -23.96 -4.82 -7.40
CA LYS A 52 -25.36 -4.41 -7.16
C LYS A 52 -25.87 -3.39 -8.21
N ASP A 53 -27.15 -3.50 -8.56
CA ASP A 53 -27.81 -3.04 -9.82
C ASP A 53 -27.74 -1.54 -10.24
N ASN A 54 -27.18 -0.60 -9.45
CA ASN A 54 -27.45 0.85 -9.63
C ASN A 54 -26.22 1.75 -9.92
N ALA A 55 -25.07 1.20 -10.30
CA ALA A 55 -23.81 1.94 -10.45
C ALA A 55 -23.57 2.43 -11.89
N LYS A 56 -23.45 3.74 -12.12
CA LYS A 56 -22.97 4.28 -13.42
C LYS A 56 -21.96 5.40 -13.24
N ILE A 57 -22.37 6.50 -12.59
CA ILE A 57 -21.49 7.62 -12.27
C ILE A 57 -21.74 8.02 -10.82
N PHE A 58 -20.68 8.01 -10.02
CA PHE A 58 -20.70 8.42 -8.63
C PHE A 58 -20.12 9.81 -8.45
N THR A 59 -20.47 10.49 -7.38
CA THR A 59 -19.89 11.76 -6.97
C THR A 59 -18.94 11.51 -5.82
N VAL A 60 -17.78 12.15 -5.87
CA VAL A 60 -16.86 12.33 -4.74
C VAL A 60 -16.80 13.81 -4.44
N SER A 61 -17.08 14.18 -3.19
CA SER A 61 -17.02 15.58 -2.79
C SER A 61 -15.59 16.10 -2.85
N ILE A 62 -15.37 17.25 -3.49
CA ILE A 62 -14.08 17.94 -3.47
C ILE A 62 -13.64 18.29 -2.04
N ASN A 63 -14.60 18.50 -1.12
CA ASN A 63 -14.30 18.76 0.28
C ASN A 63 -13.78 17.50 0.98
N ASP A 64 -14.33 16.31 0.68
CA ASP A 64 -13.82 15.04 1.20
C ASP A 64 -12.41 14.75 0.65
N VAL A 65 -12.16 15.06 -0.63
CA VAL A 65 -10.82 14.97 -1.23
C VAL A 65 -9.83 15.90 -0.52
N ARG A 66 -10.16 17.19 -0.38
CA ARG A 66 -9.29 18.17 0.30
C ARG A 66 -9.04 17.80 1.76
N LYS A 67 -10.05 17.27 2.45
CA LYS A 67 -9.92 16.80 3.83
C LYS A 67 -8.96 15.63 3.94
N LEU A 68 -9.06 14.65 3.05
CA LEU A 68 -8.14 13.51 3.01
C LEU A 68 -6.71 13.97 2.70
N MET A 69 -6.53 14.83 1.69
CA MET A 69 -5.23 15.44 1.37
C MET A 69 -4.62 16.15 2.59
N ALA A 70 -5.40 16.99 3.29
CA ALA A 70 -4.91 17.72 4.45
C ALA A 70 -4.58 16.79 5.65
N THR A 71 -5.44 15.81 5.90
CA THR A 71 -5.33 14.92 7.08
C THR A 71 -4.19 13.91 6.92
N LYS A 72 -4.00 13.37 5.71
CA LYS A 72 -2.98 12.36 5.42
C LYS A 72 -1.75 12.92 4.72
N LYS A 73 -1.72 14.22 4.43
CA LYS A 73 -0.68 14.89 3.63
C LYS A 73 -0.51 14.22 2.26
N TYR A 74 -1.62 13.80 1.65
CA TYR A 74 -1.60 13.15 0.33
C TYR A 74 -1.64 14.20 -0.78
N SER A 75 -0.96 13.90 -1.90
CA SER A 75 -1.20 14.61 -3.15
C SER A 75 -2.62 14.32 -3.67
N PHE A 76 -3.05 15.11 -4.65
CA PHE A 76 -4.33 14.89 -5.30
C PHE A 76 -4.36 13.52 -6.00
N GLU A 77 -3.27 13.15 -6.66
CA GLU A 77 -3.08 11.89 -7.38
C GLU A 77 -3.15 10.69 -6.44
N LYS A 78 -2.41 10.72 -5.32
CA LYS A 78 -2.47 9.66 -4.30
C LYS A 78 -3.87 9.53 -3.72
N THR A 79 -4.56 10.65 -3.55
CA THR A 79 -5.95 10.65 -3.07
C THR A 79 -6.88 9.98 -4.08
N LEU A 80 -6.77 10.30 -5.38
CA LEU A 80 -7.55 9.63 -6.42
C LEU A 80 -7.24 8.14 -6.50
N ALA A 81 -5.96 7.76 -6.49
CA ALA A 81 -5.53 6.36 -6.51
C ALA A 81 -6.11 5.55 -5.33
N TYR A 82 -6.24 6.17 -4.16
CA TYR A 82 -6.91 5.54 -3.01
C TYR A 82 -8.40 5.26 -3.32
N TYR A 83 -9.15 6.25 -3.82
CA TYR A 83 -10.56 6.06 -4.20
C TYR A 83 -10.71 4.98 -5.26
N GLU A 84 -9.85 4.98 -6.27
CA GLU A 84 -9.83 3.98 -7.32
C GLU A 84 -9.60 2.59 -6.73
N ALA A 85 -8.57 2.42 -5.92
CA ALA A 85 -8.20 1.12 -5.37
C ALA A 85 -9.28 0.47 -4.52
N VAL A 86 -9.88 1.21 -3.58
CA VAL A 86 -10.85 0.64 -2.64
C VAL A 86 -12.23 0.43 -3.26
N THR A 87 -12.50 1.04 -4.42
CA THR A 87 -13.78 0.91 -5.15
C THR A 87 -13.66 0.03 -6.39
N GLN A 88 -12.45 -0.20 -6.88
CA GLN A 88 -12.16 -0.76 -8.20
C GLN A 88 -12.82 0.01 -9.35
N ILE A 89 -13.10 1.31 -9.16
CA ILE A 89 -13.70 2.19 -10.17
C ILE A 89 -12.73 3.32 -10.52
N PRO A 90 -12.46 3.59 -11.82
CA PRO A 90 -11.68 4.75 -12.24
C PRO A 90 -12.43 6.08 -12.02
N HIS A 91 -11.68 7.17 -11.90
CA HIS A 91 -12.23 8.54 -12.02
C HIS A 91 -12.83 8.78 -13.44
N ALA A 92 -13.68 9.80 -13.61
CA ALA A 92 -14.19 10.23 -14.91
C ALA A 92 -14.45 11.73 -14.95
N ASN A 93 -14.09 12.37 -16.08
CA ASN A 93 -14.77 13.57 -16.62
C ASN A 93 -14.54 13.71 -18.15
N ARG A 94 -15.49 14.41 -18.80
CA ARG A 94 -15.77 14.65 -20.23
C ARG A 94 -14.51 15.03 -21.03
N LYS A 95 -14.12 14.32 -22.09
CA LYS A 95 -14.89 14.04 -23.32
C LYS A 95 -14.62 12.60 -23.82
N LEU A 96 -15.14 11.64 -23.05
CA LEU A 96 -14.82 10.22 -23.06
C LEU A 96 -15.05 9.46 -24.39
N PHE A 97 -14.14 8.53 -24.71
CA PHE A 97 -14.46 7.09 -24.83
C PHE A 97 -13.65 6.35 -23.73
N ALA A 98 -14.25 6.29 -22.54
CA ALA A 98 -13.92 5.47 -21.36
C ALA A 98 -12.45 5.09 -21.05
N TYR A 99 -11.78 5.80 -20.12
CA TYR A 99 -10.75 5.27 -19.20
C TYR A 99 -10.16 6.37 -18.29
N THR A 100 -9.99 6.14 -16.97
CA THR A 100 -8.90 6.78 -16.20
C THR A 100 -8.28 5.77 -15.24
N ASN A 101 -7.30 5.03 -15.72
CA ASN A 101 -6.42 4.23 -14.88
C ASN A 101 -5.02 4.74 -15.20
N ARG A 102 -4.65 5.87 -14.57
CA ARG A 102 -3.31 6.42 -14.77
C ARG A 102 -2.34 5.31 -14.39
N LYS A 103 -1.48 4.91 -15.33
CA LYS A 103 -0.41 3.96 -15.03
C LYS A 103 0.38 4.50 -13.86
N HIS A 104 0.43 3.75 -12.77
CA HIS A 104 1.34 4.05 -11.68
C HIS A 104 2.74 3.73 -12.18
N ASP A 105 3.69 4.63 -11.98
CA ASP A 105 5.12 4.41 -12.14
C ASP A 105 5.58 3.27 -11.22
N PRO A 106 6.67 2.56 -11.59
CA PRO A 106 7.24 1.56 -10.71
C PRO A 106 7.60 2.24 -9.39
N PRO A 107 7.41 1.55 -8.24
CA PRO A 107 7.81 2.10 -6.96
C PRO A 107 9.26 2.53 -7.02
N ASN A 108 9.53 3.78 -6.65
CA ASN A 108 10.88 4.26 -6.52
C ASN A 108 11.57 3.36 -5.48
N ALA A 109 12.54 2.56 -5.94
CA ALA A 109 13.50 1.92 -5.07
C ALA A 109 14.45 3.00 -4.57
N SER A 110 13.94 4.00 -3.82
CA SER A 110 14.79 5.03 -3.24
C SER A 110 15.46 4.45 -1.99
N ILE A 111 16.44 3.58 -2.22
CA ILE A 111 17.63 3.56 -1.35
C ILE A 111 18.70 4.46 -1.99
N THR A 112 18.62 4.77 -3.29
CA THR A 112 19.38 5.83 -3.95
C THR A 112 18.45 6.68 -4.81
N ARG A 113 18.34 7.98 -4.49
CA ARG A 113 17.55 8.95 -5.25
C ARG A 113 18.42 9.54 -6.35
N ASP A 114 18.02 9.34 -7.61
CA ASP A 114 18.65 9.98 -8.75
C ASP A 114 18.33 11.48 -8.73
N VAL A 115 19.37 12.31 -8.58
CA VAL A 115 19.27 13.78 -8.68
C VAL A 115 19.11 14.11 -10.16
N THR A 116 17.98 14.71 -10.52
CA THR A 116 17.63 14.97 -11.94
C THR A 116 18.47 16.07 -12.58
N TYR A 117 19.04 16.96 -11.77
CA TYR A 117 19.96 18.02 -12.17
C TYR A 117 20.83 18.40 -10.97
N ILE A 118 22.16 18.40 -11.14
CA ILE A 118 23.11 18.75 -10.08
C ILE A 118 23.60 20.19 -10.30
N PRO A 119 23.24 21.15 -9.43
CA PRO A 119 23.82 22.50 -9.43
C PRO A 119 25.35 22.47 -9.29
N GLU A 120 26.03 23.58 -9.61
CA GLU A 120 27.47 23.67 -9.35
C GLU A 120 27.75 23.53 -7.84
N ILE A 121 28.50 22.49 -7.45
CA ILE A 121 28.82 22.23 -6.05
C ILE A 121 30.19 22.83 -5.70
N ILE A 122 30.21 23.77 -4.76
CA ILE A 122 31.45 24.29 -4.17
C ILE A 122 31.71 23.58 -2.83
N TRP A 123 32.80 22.82 -2.79
CA TRP A 123 33.20 22.01 -1.64
C TRP A 123 34.08 22.78 -0.66
N TYR A 124 33.76 22.66 0.62
CA TYR A 124 34.51 23.27 1.71
C TYR A 124 34.97 22.20 2.69
N ASN A 125 36.27 22.17 2.92
CA ASN A 125 36.92 21.25 3.84
C ASN A 125 37.19 21.95 5.18
N ASN A 126 36.51 21.49 6.23
CA ASN A 126 36.63 21.90 7.63
C ASN A 126 36.28 23.37 7.94
N SER A 127 36.60 24.29 7.04
CA SER A 127 36.28 25.71 7.10
C SER A 127 35.46 26.13 5.88
N TRP A 128 34.37 26.85 6.13
CA TRP A 128 33.57 27.50 5.10
C TRP A 128 34.19 28.84 4.70
N VAL A 129 35.38 28.79 4.08
CA VAL A 129 36.23 29.97 3.81
C VAL A 129 35.44 31.06 3.07
N ASN A 130 35.62 32.31 3.50
CA ASN A 130 34.90 33.50 3.00
C ASN A 130 33.39 33.51 3.23
N ASN A 131 32.83 32.53 3.95
CA ASN A 131 31.42 32.41 4.25
C ASN A 131 31.20 32.22 5.76
N SER A 132 29.99 32.51 6.22
CA SER A 132 29.55 32.18 7.58
C SER A 132 28.03 32.28 7.64
N TRP A 133 27.41 31.59 8.60
CA TRP A 133 25.98 31.72 8.86
C TRP A 133 25.58 33.17 9.11
N VAL A 134 26.40 33.93 9.85
CA VAL A 134 26.19 35.35 10.12
C VAL A 134 26.21 36.19 8.84
N ARG A 135 27.18 35.96 7.95
CA ARG A 135 27.30 36.68 6.68
C ARG A 135 26.13 36.36 5.74
N ASN A 136 25.67 35.11 5.72
CA ASN A 136 24.51 34.70 4.94
C ASN A 136 23.20 35.26 5.52
N MET A 137 23.07 35.40 6.84
CA MET A 137 21.90 36.04 7.49
C MET A 137 21.70 37.52 7.11
N MET A 138 22.76 38.21 6.68
CA MET A 138 22.73 39.61 6.24
C MET A 138 22.22 39.76 4.80
N LYS A 139 22.09 38.66 4.04
CA LYS A 139 21.50 38.66 2.70
C LYS A 139 19.99 38.51 2.79
N ASN A 140 19.26 39.15 1.87
CA ASN A 140 17.80 39.16 1.87
C ASN A 140 17.18 37.78 1.61
N ASP A 141 17.90 36.90 0.91
CA ASP A 141 17.48 35.55 0.50
C ASP A 141 18.17 34.43 1.30
N GLY A 142 18.95 34.79 2.33
CA GLY A 142 19.76 33.85 3.10
C GLY A 142 21.05 33.39 2.40
N GLY A 143 21.37 33.91 1.21
CA GLY A 143 22.54 33.51 0.44
C GLY A 143 22.48 32.12 -0.18
N VAL A 144 23.64 31.62 -0.58
CA VAL A 144 23.79 30.31 -1.24
C VAL A 144 23.43 29.20 -0.26
N PRO A 145 22.56 28.23 -0.64
CA PRO A 145 22.23 27.09 0.20
C PRO A 145 23.48 26.30 0.60
N CYS A 146 23.49 25.77 1.82
CA CYS A 146 24.65 25.10 2.37
C CYS A 146 24.28 23.80 3.09
N PHE A 147 24.86 22.69 2.62
CA PHE A 147 24.89 21.40 3.32
C PHE A 147 26.08 21.36 4.26
N TRP A 148 25.87 21.02 5.53
CA TRP A 148 26.89 21.09 6.57
C TRP A 148 26.92 19.83 7.44
N THR A 149 28.09 19.22 7.59
CA THR A 149 28.29 18.06 8.48
C THR A 149 28.94 18.43 9.80
N LYS A 150 28.76 17.61 10.83
CA LYS A 150 29.46 17.75 12.12
C LYS A 150 29.60 16.40 12.84
N ASP A 151 30.50 16.29 13.80
CA ASP A 151 30.70 15.05 14.56
C ASP A 151 29.47 14.63 15.38
N ASN A 152 28.91 15.54 16.18
CA ASN A 152 27.88 15.18 17.17
C ASN A 152 26.71 16.17 17.20
N THR A 153 25.52 15.66 17.55
CA THR A 153 24.29 16.43 17.79
C THR A 153 24.40 17.39 18.98
N ALA A 154 25.01 16.94 20.08
CA ALA A 154 24.97 17.60 21.39
C ALA A 154 25.99 18.74 21.60
N ILE A 155 26.81 19.09 20.62
CA ILE A 155 27.85 20.11 20.79
C ILE A 155 27.24 21.52 20.68
N SER A 156 27.29 22.28 21.78
CA SER A 156 26.99 23.72 21.82
C SER A 156 28.23 24.53 21.42
N ASP A 157 28.56 24.57 20.14
CA ASP A 157 29.59 25.46 19.62
C ASP A 157 28.99 26.72 18.96
N PRO A 158 29.78 27.80 18.80
CA PRO A 158 29.31 29.04 18.19
C PRO A 158 28.69 28.87 16.81
N PHE A 159 29.19 27.95 15.98
CA PHE A 159 28.65 27.72 14.64
C PHE A 159 27.27 27.08 14.69
N SER A 160 27.05 26.12 15.59
CA SER A 160 25.74 25.48 15.76
C SER A 160 24.70 26.42 16.34
N LYS A 161 25.08 27.39 17.18
CA LYS A 161 24.19 28.46 17.63
C LYS A 161 23.82 29.40 16.48
N SER A 162 24.80 29.88 15.70
CA SER A 162 24.54 30.76 14.56
C SER A 162 23.75 30.07 13.44
N TRP A 163 23.96 28.77 13.22
CA TRP A 163 23.17 27.99 12.28
C TRP A 163 21.71 27.90 12.69
N LYS A 164 21.40 27.59 13.96
CA LYS A 164 20.00 27.54 14.42
C LYS A 164 19.25 28.84 14.16
N ILE A 165 19.87 29.98 14.47
CA ILE A 165 19.29 31.31 14.21
C ILE A 165 19.12 31.55 12.70
N TYR A 166 20.08 31.11 11.88
CA TYR A 166 19.99 31.20 10.43
C TYR A 166 18.85 30.34 9.86
N ASP A 167 18.75 29.09 10.30
CA ASP A 167 17.75 28.11 9.84
C ASP A 167 16.33 28.52 10.24
N GLU A 168 16.14 29.10 11.44
CA GLU A 168 14.86 29.69 11.86
C GLU A 168 14.43 30.85 10.95
N LYS A 169 15.39 31.65 10.45
CA LYS A 169 15.13 32.81 9.59
C LYS A 169 14.97 32.43 8.11
N PHE A 170 15.70 31.42 7.66
CA PHE A 170 15.71 30.93 6.28
C PHE A 170 15.60 29.39 6.29
N PRO A 171 14.41 28.85 6.59
CA PRO A 171 14.20 27.40 6.64
C PRO A 171 14.62 26.74 5.34
N ASP A 172 15.15 25.53 5.47
CA ASP A 172 15.56 24.67 4.35
C ASP A 172 16.73 25.20 3.52
N ARG A 173 17.33 26.36 3.83
CA ARG A 173 18.55 26.85 3.14
C ARG A 173 19.85 26.35 3.77
N GLY A 174 19.83 26.00 5.06
CA GLY A 174 20.98 25.52 5.80
C GLY A 174 20.75 24.10 6.31
N TRP A 175 21.19 23.08 5.57
CA TRP A 175 20.93 21.70 5.92
C TRP A 175 22.08 21.12 6.75
N ARG A 176 21.84 20.91 8.05
CA ARG A 176 22.82 20.31 8.95
C ARG A 176 22.57 18.83 9.18
N ILE A 177 23.60 18.03 9.06
CA ILE A 177 23.62 16.63 9.52
C ILE A 177 24.76 16.40 10.51
N THR A 178 24.66 15.33 11.29
CA THR A 178 25.69 14.94 12.25
C THR A 178 26.06 13.47 12.13
N TYR A 179 27.33 13.14 12.36
CA TYR A 179 27.91 11.82 12.14
C TYR A 179 27.57 10.79 13.23
N ASP A 180 27.17 11.22 14.42
CA ASP A 180 26.54 10.36 15.42
C ASP A 180 25.17 9.79 14.98
N VAL A 181 24.53 10.43 13.98
CA VAL A 181 23.28 9.96 13.37
C VAL A 181 23.52 9.39 11.97
N HIS A 182 24.40 10.02 11.19
CA HIS A 182 24.77 9.67 9.82
C HIS A 182 26.22 9.17 9.81
N ASP A 183 26.40 8.01 10.41
CA ASP A 183 27.68 7.37 10.74
C ASP A 183 28.41 6.71 9.55
N SER A 184 27.94 6.88 8.32
CA SER A 184 28.48 6.20 7.13
C SER A 184 28.42 7.11 5.91
N ILE A 185 29.33 6.90 4.95
CA ILE A 185 29.41 7.72 3.74
C ILE A 185 28.09 7.64 2.97
N GLU A 186 27.48 6.47 2.94
CA GLU A 186 26.22 6.19 2.28
C GLU A 186 25.07 7.01 2.88
N LYS A 187 24.99 7.08 4.22
CA LYS A 187 23.99 7.90 4.92
C LYS A 187 24.21 9.39 4.69
N VAL A 188 25.47 9.85 4.70
CA VAL A 188 25.83 11.25 4.42
C VAL A 188 25.50 11.61 2.97
N LEU A 189 25.82 10.72 2.03
CA LEU A 189 25.55 10.88 0.61
C LEU A 189 24.04 10.95 0.35
N ALA A 190 23.23 10.10 1.00
CA ALA A 190 21.78 10.15 0.88
C ALA A 190 21.21 11.51 1.29
N GLN A 191 21.68 12.08 2.40
CA GLN A 191 21.27 13.41 2.84
C GLN A 191 21.75 14.51 1.89
N LEU A 192 22.95 14.37 1.33
CA LEU A 192 23.46 15.31 0.34
C LEU A 192 22.62 15.28 -0.94
N LEU A 193 22.22 14.10 -1.43
CA LEU A 193 21.35 13.97 -2.60
C LEU A 193 19.99 14.63 -2.37
N ASP A 194 19.39 14.47 -1.18
CA ASP A 194 18.14 15.15 -0.81
C ASP A 194 18.27 16.68 -0.84
N PHE A 195 19.38 17.19 -0.29
CA PHE A 195 19.70 18.61 -0.34
C PHE A 195 19.87 19.12 -1.78
N LEU A 196 20.57 18.37 -2.63
CA LEU A 196 20.81 18.75 -4.02
C LEU A 196 19.51 18.79 -4.84
N GLU A 197 18.62 17.80 -4.68
CA GLU A 197 17.33 17.79 -5.39
C GLU A 197 16.41 18.93 -4.90
N MET A 198 16.42 19.23 -3.60
CA MET A 198 15.67 20.37 -3.04
C MET A 198 16.12 21.71 -3.65
N HIS A 199 17.40 21.84 -3.99
CA HIS A 199 17.99 23.06 -4.54
C HIS A 199 18.38 22.94 -6.02
N LYS A 200 17.75 22.04 -6.79
CA LYS A 200 18.09 21.82 -8.20
C LYS A 200 17.97 23.06 -9.09
N ASP A 201 17.09 24.00 -8.73
CA ASP A 201 16.89 25.23 -9.49
C ASP A 201 17.94 26.32 -9.17
N GLU A 202 18.81 26.07 -8.19
CA GLU A 202 19.92 26.96 -7.85
C GLU A 202 21.07 26.82 -8.85
N LYS A 203 21.77 27.92 -9.10
CA LYS A 203 22.97 27.88 -9.93
C LYS A 203 24.14 27.21 -9.23
N VAL A 204 24.27 27.47 -7.93
CA VAL A 204 25.40 27.05 -7.10
C VAL A 204 24.88 26.61 -5.74
N VAL A 205 25.48 25.57 -5.17
CA VAL A 205 25.26 25.14 -3.79
C VAL A 205 26.60 24.94 -3.07
N HIS A 206 26.61 25.12 -1.77
CA HIS A 206 27.79 24.89 -0.93
C HIS A 206 27.68 23.57 -0.18
N VAL A 207 28.77 22.80 -0.15
CA VAL A 207 28.88 21.58 0.66
C VAL A 207 30.07 21.73 1.60
N TRP A 208 29.78 21.92 2.89
CA TRP A 208 30.75 22.11 3.95
C TRP A 208 30.89 20.85 4.81
N ILE A 209 31.98 20.13 4.59
CA ILE A 209 32.31 18.93 5.36
C ILE A 209 33.19 19.34 6.55
N GLN A 210 32.65 19.20 7.75
CA GLN A 210 33.34 19.44 9.02
C GLN A 210 33.21 18.21 9.93
N GLY A 211 34.27 17.92 10.68
CA GLY A 211 34.35 16.74 11.55
C GLY A 211 34.94 15.50 10.88
N THR A 212 35.11 14.43 11.65
CA THR A 212 35.62 13.13 11.20
C THR A 212 34.52 12.08 11.18
N LEU A 213 34.34 11.39 10.05
CA LEU A 213 33.39 10.30 9.91
C LEU A 213 34.11 8.97 10.10
N ASN A 214 33.88 8.29 11.23
CA ASN A 214 34.56 7.03 11.57
C ASN A 214 36.09 7.09 11.38
N GLY A 215 36.71 8.19 11.83
CA GLY A 215 38.15 8.42 11.70
C GLY A 215 38.62 8.87 10.32
N LYS A 216 37.74 8.96 9.32
CA LYS A 216 38.04 9.60 8.03
C LYS A 216 38.05 11.12 8.20
N ASP A 217 39.13 11.76 7.75
CA ASP A 217 39.23 13.21 7.75
C ASP A 217 38.29 13.83 6.68
N PRO A 218 37.90 15.11 6.82
CA PRO A 218 36.99 15.75 5.88
C PRO A 218 37.41 15.70 4.42
N LYS A 219 38.72 15.72 4.08
CA LYS A 219 39.16 15.64 2.67
C LYS A 219 38.84 14.28 2.08
N THR A 220 39.01 13.23 2.87
CA THR A 220 38.70 11.86 2.47
C THR A 220 37.18 11.68 2.30
N VAL A 221 36.39 12.24 3.23
CA VAL A 221 34.92 12.25 3.11
C VAL A 221 34.47 12.99 1.85
N ILE A 222 35.03 14.17 1.55
CA ILE A 222 34.70 14.92 0.32
C ILE A 222 34.98 14.07 -0.93
N LYS A 223 36.14 13.42 -1.02
CA LYS A 223 36.49 12.57 -2.16
C LYS A 223 35.52 11.39 -2.32
N ASP A 224 35.15 10.75 -1.22
CA ASP A 224 34.21 9.63 -1.23
C ASP A 224 32.80 10.10 -1.67
N LEU A 225 32.36 11.27 -1.22
CA LEU A 225 31.08 11.86 -1.64
C LEU A 225 31.10 12.30 -3.11
N GLN A 226 32.18 12.90 -3.59
CA GLN A 226 32.36 13.24 -5.01
C GLN A 226 32.28 11.99 -5.89
N ARG A 227 32.97 10.90 -5.51
CA ARG A 227 32.87 9.61 -6.21
C ARG A 227 31.45 9.06 -6.17
N GLY A 228 30.77 9.17 -5.03
CA GLY A 228 29.38 8.76 -4.89
C GLY A 228 28.42 9.56 -5.79
N LEU A 229 28.67 10.86 -5.97
CA LEU A 229 27.89 11.70 -6.89
C LEU A 229 28.19 11.38 -8.35
N GLU A 230 29.46 11.16 -8.71
CA GLU A 230 29.86 10.74 -10.06
C GLU A 230 29.25 9.39 -10.45
N PHE A 231 29.23 8.43 -9.51
CA PHE A 231 28.58 7.14 -9.71
C PHE A 231 27.06 7.25 -9.87
N ASN A 232 26.43 8.23 -9.20
CA ASN A 232 25.00 8.47 -9.35
C ASN A 232 24.66 9.25 -10.63
N ALA A 233 25.54 10.15 -11.08
CA ALA A 233 25.38 10.98 -12.28
C ALA A 233 25.80 10.27 -13.58
N GLY A 234 26.72 9.30 -13.52
CA GLY A 234 27.18 8.50 -14.65
C GLY A 234 26.37 7.21 -14.81
N GLY A 235 25.42 7.19 -15.73
CA GLY A 235 24.93 5.94 -16.30
C GLY A 235 26.04 5.28 -17.12
N ASP A 236 26.26 3.98 -16.91
CA ASP A 236 27.22 3.07 -17.57
C ASP A 236 28.73 3.24 -17.27
N ASN A 237 29.25 2.38 -16.38
CA ASN A 237 30.14 1.27 -16.75
C ASN A 237 30.58 0.48 -15.51
N GLY A 238 30.39 -0.84 -15.55
CA GLY A 238 30.65 -1.74 -14.44
C GLY A 238 32.13 -2.03 -14.16
N LEU A 239 32.36 -2.51 -12.93
CA LEU A 239 33.33 -3.53 -12.49
C LEU A 239 33.63 -3.27 -11.02
N PHE A 240 32.94 -3.95 -10.09
CA PHE A 240 33.56 -4.52 -8.88
C PHE A 240 32.61 -5.54 -8.25
N ASP A 241 33.07 -6.79 -8.28
CA ASP A 241 32.50 -7.96 -7.61
C ASP A 241 32.73 -7.82 -6.09
N ASN A 242 31.66 -7.89 -5.28
CA ASN A 242 31.59 -8.53 -3.95
C ASN A 242 30.26 -8.25 -3.23
N ASN A 243 29.30 -9.16 -3.38
CA ASN A 243 28.36 -9.63 -2.34
C ASN A 243 27.55 -8.64 -1.49
N ILE A 244 27.14 -7.50 -2.06
CA ILE A 244 25.87 -6.86 -1.68
C ILE A 244 25.13 -6.66 -2.99
N ILE A 245 23.95 -7.25 -3.09
CA ILE A 245 23.09 -7.25 -4.26
C ILE A 245 23.00 -5.83 -4.83
N ASP A 246 23.56 -5.62 -6.01
CA ASP A 246 23.26 -4.51 -6.91
C ASP A 246 21.76 -4.59 -7.26
N PHE A 247 20.92 -4.08 -6.36
CA PHE A 247 19.51 -3.85 -6.64
C PHE A 247 19.43 -2.68 -7.62
N VAL A 248 19.43 -3.01 -8.90
CA VAL A 248 19.30 -2.02 -9.97
C VAL A 248 18.00 -1.23 -9.79
N ARG A 249 18.17 0.08 -9.61
CA ARG A 249 17.20 1.19 -9.63
C ARG A 249 15.90 0.88 -10.36
N GLY A 250 14.75 1.04 -9.69
CA GLY A 250 13.44 1.32 -10.31
C GLY A 250 13.03 0.47 -11.53
N GLN A 251 13.65 -0.69 -11.75
CA GLN A 251 13.46 -1.43 -12.98
C GLN A 251 12.09 -2.07 -12.95
N ARG A 252 11.31 -1.73 -13.96
CA ARG A 252 10.01 -2.34 -14.24
C ARG A 252 10.26 -3.84 -14.43
N THR A 253 9.87 -4.66 -13.46
CA THR A 253 10.00 -6.11 -13.57
C THR A 253 9.16 -6.62 -14.74
N SER A 254 9.48 -7.81 -15.25
CA SER A 254 8.65 -8.49 -16.24
C SER A 254 7.19 -8.52 -15.83
N GLU A 255 6.92 -8.78 -14.56
CA GLU A 255 5.57 -8.88 -13.99
C GLU A 255 4.87 -7.52 -13.95
N TYR A 256 5.58 -6.47 -13.54
CA TYR A 256 5.06 -5.10 -13.56
C TYR A 256 4.75 -4.65 -15.01
N LEU A 257 5.65 -4.94 -15.95
CA LEU A 257 5.45 -4.62 -17.37
C LEU A 257 4.29 -5.42 -17.94
N GLU A 258 4.23 -6.72 -17.67
CA GLU A 258 3.19 -7.63 -18.14
C GLU A 258 1.82 -7.20 -17.63
N LEU A 259 1.72 -6.76 -16.37
CA LEU A 259 0.55 -6.06 -15.89
C LEU A 259 0.34 -4.84 -16.80
N TRP A 260 1.05 -3.73 -16.60
CA TRP A 260 0.66 -2.44 -17.16
C TRP A 260 0.63 -2.34 -18.69
N HIS A 261 1.28 -3.24 -19.43
CA HIS A 261 1.28 -3.28 -20.90
C HIS A 261 0.23 -4.20 -21.50
N THR A 262 -0.38 -5.11 -20.73
CA THR A 262 -1.49 -5.91 -21.26
C THR A 262 -2.68 -4.99 -21.58
N PRO A 263 -3.14 -4.91 -22.84
CA PRO A 263 -4.29 -4.10 -23.21
C PRO A 263 -5.57 -4.52 -22.48
N LEU A 264 -6.56 -3.62 -22.35
CA LEU A 264 -7.81 -3.97 -21.66
C LEU A 264 -8.56 -5.07 -22.43
N GLU A 265 -8.58 -4.98 -23.75
CA GLU A 265 -9.22 -5.91 -24.67
C GLU A 265 -8.72 -7.35 -24.50
N ASP A 266 -7.45 -7.52 -24.11
CA ASP A 266 -6.82 -8.82 -23.85
C ASP A 266 -7.02 -9.31 -22.40
N SER A 267 -7.46 -8.42 -21.51
CA SER A 267 -7.77 -8.79 -20.13
C SER A 267 -9.07 -9.61 -20.05
N ILE A 268 -9.20 -10.41 -19.00
CA ILE A 268 -10.36 -11.31 -18.79
C ILE A 268 -11.14 -10.87 -17.55
N ASP A 269 -12.48 -10.91 -17.57
CA ASP A 269 -13.26 -10.65 -16.35
C ASP A 269 -12.96 -11.72 -15.28
N VAL A 270 -12.70 -11.27 -14.05
CA VAL A 270 -12.39 -12.19 -12.94
C VAL A 270 -13.50 -13.20 -12.70
N TRP A 271 -14.77 -12.79 -12.77
CA TRP A 271 -15.89 -13.68 -12.51
C TRP A 271 -16.20 -14.57 -13.71
N ASP A 272 -16.01 -14.11 -14.94
CA ASP A 272 -16.13 -15.01 -16.10
C ASP A 272 -15.05 -16.10 -16.07
N TYR A 273 -13.83 -15.73 -15.64
CA TYR A 273 -12.73 -16.68 -15.57
C TYR A 273 -12.81 -17.63 -14.38
N TYR A 274 -13.13 -17.16 -13.17
CA TYR A 274 -13.10 -17.98 -11.95
C TYR A 274 -14.48 -18.45 -11.50
N GLY A 275 -15.56 -17.81 -11.95
CA GLY A 275 -16.92 -18.06 -11.49
C GLY A 275 -17.35 -19.52 -11.65
N GLY A 276 -17.76 -20.14 -10.54
CA GLY A 276 -18.19 -21.53 -10.51
C GLY A 276 -17.09 -22.57 -10.74
N LYS A 277 -15.82 -22.16 -10.86
CA LYS A 277 -14.67 -23.09 -10.90
C LYS A 277 -14.24 -23.48 -9.49
N THR A 278 -13.35 -24.47 -9.41
CA THR A 278 -12.71 -24.85 -8.15
C THR A 278 -12.02 -23.64 -7.52
N PRO A 279 -12.22 -23.39 -6.21
CA PRO A 279 -11.61 -22.26 -5.53
C PRO A 279 -10.09 -22.29 -5.57
N VAL A 280 -9.51 -21.15 -5.96
CA VAL A 280 -8.06 -20.93 -6.07
C VAL A 280 -7.72 -19.50 -5.66
N ARG A 281 -6.43 -19.20 -5.51
CA ARG A 281 -5.97 -17.84 -5.23
C ARG A 281 -6.16 -16.97 -6.46
N ILE A 282 -6.60 -15.74 -6.24
CA ILE A 282 -6.68 -14.69 -7.25
C ILE A 282 -5.62 -13.64 -6.91
N PRO A 283 -4.66 -13.34 -7.79
CA PRO A 283 -3.66 -12.29 -7.54
C PRO A 283 -4.34 -10.92 -7.64
N VAL A 284 -4.78 -10.38 -6.51
CA VAL A 284 -5.45 -9.08 -6.46
C VAL A 284 -4.42 -7.95 -6.48
N ILE A 285 -4.60 -7.00 -7.38
CA ILE A 285 -3.76 -5.80 -7.53
C ILE A 285 -4.71 -4.59 -7.56
N PRO A 286 -4.94 -3.91 -6.41
CA PRO A 286 -5.98 -2.89 -6.29
C PRO A 286 -5.79 -1.69 -7.21
N TRP A 287 -4.54 -1.40 -7.56
CA TRP A 287 -4.15 -0.16 -8.27
C TRP A 287 -4.49 -0.17 -9.75
N ARG A 288 -4.78 -1.34 -10.34
CA ARG A 288 -5.10 -1.43 -11.77
C ARG A 288 -6.59 -1.62 -12.01
N VAL A 289 -7.33 -0.52 -11.86
CA VAL A 289 -8.78 -0.50 -11.94
C VAL A 289 -9.31 -0.44 -13.37
N SER A 290 -10.55 -0.85 -13.57
CA SER A 290 -11.25 -0.71 -14.84
C SER A 290 -12.70 -0.36 -14.57
N ASN A 291 -13.28 0.45 -15.46
CA ASN A 291 -14.72 0.65 -15.46
C ASN A 291 -15.46 -0.67 -15.75
N LEU A 292 -14.79 -1.61 -16.42
CA LEU A 292 -15.23 -2.99 -16.69
C LEU A 292 -15.13 -3.93 -15.48
N GLY A 293 -15.03 -3.41 -14.25
CA GLY A 293 -14.90 -4.20 -13.04
C GLY A 293 -13.55 -4.92 -12.90
N PRO A 294 -13.43 -5.89 -11.97
CA PRO A 294 -12.17 -6.59 -11.72
C PRO A 294 -11.71 -7.42 -12.93
N ARG A 295 -10.47 -7.20 -13.38
CA ARG A 295 -9.87 -7.86 -14.55
C ARG A 295 -8.64 -8.68 -14.18
N ILE A 296 -8.43 -9.76 -14.91
CA ILE A 296 -7.20 -10.54 -14.95
C ILE A 296 -6.43 -10.05 -16.18
N TYR A 297 -5.30 -9.41 -15.94
CA TYR A 297 -4.43 -8.93 -17.01
C TYR A 297 -3.28 -9.89 -17.31
N SER A 298 -2.83 -10.63 -16.30
CA SER A 298 -1.92 -11.75 -16.49
C SER A 298 -2.26 -12.86 -15.52
N ARG A 299 -1.99 -14.10 -15.95
CA ARG A 299 -2.20 -15.32 -15.15
C ARG A 299 -0.99 -15.67 -14.27
N SER A 300 0.17 -15.10 -14.57
CA SER A 300 1.48 -15.48 -13.99
C SER A 300 2.04 -14.45 -13.02
N ILE A 301 1.42 -13.28 -12.89
CA ILE A 301 1.95 -12.22 -12.04
C ILE A 301 1.67 -12.45 -10.54
N PRO A 302 2.63 -12.11 -9.66
CA PRO A 302 2.45 -12.17 -8.22
C PRO A 302 1.42 -11.14 -7.74
N PRO A 303 0.74 -11.39 -6.61
CA PRO A 303 -0.17 -10.43 -5.98
C PRO A 303 0.55 -9.15 -5.54
N GLN A 304 -0.22 -8.07 -5.35
CA GLN A 304 0.26 -6.88 -4.67
C GLN A 304 0.64 -7.21 -3.22
N LEU A 305 1.81 -6.72 -2.75
CA LEU A 305 2.17 -6.76 -1.32
C LEU A 305 1.28 -5.82 -0.51
N PHE A 306 0.93 -6.23 0.72
CA PHE A 306 0.12 -5.44 1.63
C PHE A 306 0.95 -5.06 2.87
N PRO A 307 0.58 -4.03 3.64
CA PRO A 307 1.36 -3.66 4.81
C PRO A 307 1.41 -4.80 5.83
N PRO A 308 2.52 -4.94 6.58
CA PRO A 308 2.55 -5.88 7.68
C PRO A 308 1.52 -5.55 8.75
N THR A 309 0.93 -6.59 9.33
CA THR A 309 -0.11 -6.49 10.35
C THR A 309 0.48 -6.53 11.76
N HIS A 310 -0.32 -6.24 12.78
CA HIS A 310 0.05 -6.36 14.19
C HIS A 310 -1.04 -6.99 15.07
N PHE A 311 -2.19 -7.37 14.49
CA PHE A 311 -3.32 -7.88 15.27
C PHE A 311 -2.95 -9.15 16.04
N ALA A 312 -2.11 -10.03 15.49
CA ALA A 312 -1.83 -11.30 16.14
C ALA A 312 -1.01 -11.09 17.41
N LYS A 313 0.01 -10.23 17.35
CA LYS A 313 0.75 -9.82 18.54
C LYS A 313 -0.10 -9.03 19.52
N ALA A 314 -0.89 -8.07 19.06
CA ALA A 314 -1.76 -7.27 19.92
C ALA A 314 -2.78 -8.14 20.69
N MET A 315 -3.28 -9.20 20.07
CA MET A 315 -4.25 -10.13 20.65
C MET A 315 -3.60 -11.33 21.35
N ASN A 316 -2.27 -11.39 21.45
CA ASN A 316 -1.50 -12.52 21.99
C ASN A 316 -1.84 -13.87 21.32
N ILE A 317 -2.10 -13.87 20.01
CA ILE A 317 -2.33 -15.09 19.23
C ILE A 317 -0.96 -15.72 18.94
N THR A 318 -0.66 -16.83 19.62
CA THR A 318 0.54 -17.63 19.36
C THR A 318 0.37 -18.51 18.13
N ASP A 319 1.49 -18.94 17.56
CA ASP A 319 1.53 -19.97 16.49
C ASP A 319 0.77 -19.59 15.21
N VAL A 320 0.83 -18.32 14.81
CA VAL A 320 0.43 -17.89 13.47
C VAL A 320 1.41 -18.49 12.46
N LYS A 321 0.93 -19.44 11.66
CA LYS A 321 1.72 -20.13 10.64
C LYS A 321 1.84 -19.26 9.39
N LEU A 322 2.89 -18.45 9.32
CA LEU A 322 3.20 -17.64 8.15
C LEU A 322 3.76 -18.49 6.99
N THR A 323 3.29 -18.23 5.78
CA THR A 323 3.74 -18.80 4.51
C THR A 323 4.81 -17.88 3.94
N LEU A 324 6.08 -18.24 4.16
CA LEU A 324 7.23 -17.39 3.83
C LEU A 324 7.73 -17.54 2.38
N THR A 325 7.13 -18.47 1.62
CA THR A 325 7.53 -18.81 0.24
C THR A 325 6.73 -18.07 -0.84
N GLU A 326 5.67 -17.35 -0.45
CA GLU A 326 4.87 -16.56 -1.38
C GLU A 326 5.62 -15.29 -1.78
N VAL A 327 5.70 -15.05 -3.10
CA VAL A 327 6.31 -13.85 -3.67
C VAL A 327 5.22 -12.84 -4.00
N TYR A 328 5.49 -11.59 -3.64
CA TYR A 328 4.63 -10.43 -3.84
C TYR A 328 5.39 -9.37 -4.62
N CYS A 329 4.68 -8.54 -5.38
CA CYS A 329 5.25 -7.40 -6.10
C CYS A 329 4.57 -6.10 -5.62
N ASN A 330 5.25 -4.97 -5.80
CA ASN A 330 4.66 -3.67 -5.55
C ASN A 330 4.36 -2.94 -6.88
N TYR A 331 3.09 -2.70 -7.17
CA TYR A 331 2.63 -2.15 -8.43
C TYR A 331 2.29 -0.65 -8.38
N SER A 332 2.63 0.05 -7.29
CA SER A 332 2.25 1.45 -7.09
C SER A 332 3.38 2.32 -6.56
N GLU A 333 3.62 3.45 -7.23
CA GLU A 333 4.53 4.53 -6.81
C GLU A 333 4.24 5.09 -5.41
N PHE A 334 2.99 4.98 -4.94
CA PHE A 334 2.56 5.53 -3.66
C PHE A 334 2.83 4.59 -2.47
N VAL A 335 3.29 3.36 -2.74
CA VAL A 335 3.62 2.35 -1.73
C VAL A 335 5.13 2.37 -1.52
N GLU A 336 5.58 3.23 -0.61
CA GLU A 336 6.99 3.35 -0.23
C GLU A 336 7.36 2.27 0.80
N MET A 337 8.44 1.53 0.51
CA MET A 337 8.99 0.53 1.41
C MET A 337 10.12 1.16 2.24
N VAL A 338 10.08 1.02 3.56
CA VAL A 338 11.08 1.57 4.48
C VAL A 338 11.57 0.48 5.44
N PRO A 339 12.82 0.54 5.92
CA PRO A 339 13.31 -0.39 6.93
C PRO A 339 12.45 -0.39 8.20
N ILE A 340 12.30 -1.56 8.82
CA ILE A 340 11.68 -1.65 10.15
C ILE A 340 12.64 -1.15 11.23
N ASN A 341 12.11 -0.51 12.27
CA ASN A 341 12.88 -0.11 13.44
C ASN A 341 12.71 -1.11 14.61
N SER A 342 13.30 -0.81 15.76
CA SER A 342 13.21 -1.67 16.95
C SER A 342 11.81 -1.80 17.50
N ASP A 343 11.01 -0.74 17.47
CA ASP A 343 9.64 -0.76 17.96
C ASP A 343 8.76 -1.60 17.04
N ASP A 344 8.90 -1.45 15.73
CA ASP A 344 8.21 -2.26 14.73
C ASP A 344 8.42 -3.76 14.97
N ALA A 345 9.64 -4.16 15.32
CA ALA A 345 9.98 -5.54 15.59
C ALA A 345 9.21 -6.13 16.79
N LEU A 346 8.81 -5.29 17.75
CA LEU A 346 8.01 -5.69 18.89
C LEU A 346 6.54 -5.93 18.52
N PHE A 347 5.96 -5.11 17.64
CA PHE A 347 4.50 -5.11 17.40
C PHE A 347 4.06 -5.76 16.09
N LEU A 348 4.90 -5.81 15.05
CA LEU A 348 4.50 -6.37 13.76
C LEU A 348 4.49 -7.92 13.78
N ASP A 349 3.47 -8.51 13.17
CA ASP A 349 3.30 -9.95 13.01
C ASP A 349 4.32 -10.55 12.04
N PHE A 350 4.71 -9.77 11.03
CA PHE A 350 5.72 -10.11 10.01
C PHE A 350 6.36 -8.84 9.45
N ALA A 351 7.34 -8.98 8.57
CA ALA A 351 7.82 -7.88 7.73
C ALA A 351 8.21 -8.41 6.33
N TRP A 352 8.59 -7.52 5.42
CA TRP A 352 8.91 -7.87 4.05
C TRP A 352 10.42 -8.08 3.86
N MET A 353 10.80 -9.24 3.35
CA MET A 353 12.15 -9.54 2.91
C MET A 353 12.24 -9.36 1.39
N PRO A 354 13.16 -8.52 0.87
CA PRO A 354 13.43 -8.45 -0.56
C PRO A 354 14.01 -9.77 -1.08
N VAL A 355 13.50 -10.27 -2.21
CA VAL A 355 13.99 -11.49 -2.88
C VAL A 355 14.30 -11.29 -4.36
N GLY A 356 14.13 -10.07 -4.84
CA GLY A 356 14.44 -9.67 -6.21
C GLY A 356 14.08 -8.21 -6.40
N ASN A 357 14.27 -7.70 -7.62
CA ASN A 357 13.90 -6.34 -7.97
C ASN A 357 12.40 -6.17 -7.76
N ASN A 358 12.01 -5.33 -6.80
CA ASN A 358 10.60 -5.07 -6.47
C ASN A 358 9.77 -6.32 -6.12
N LEU A 359 10.42 -7.40 -5.69
CA LEU A 359 9.80 -8.65 -5.27
C LEU A 359 10.10 -8.93 -3.80
N TYR A 360 9.09 -9.37 -3.06
CA TYR A 360 9.15 -9.50 -1.60
C TYR A 360 8.49 -10.78 -1.14
N THR A 361 8.97 -11.35 -0.03
CA THR A 361 8.28 -12.42 0.70
C THR A 361 8.04 -12.00 2.13
N MET A 362 7.01 -12.58 2.75
CA MET A 362 6.79 -12.42 4.18
C MET A 362 7.94 -13.10 4.93
N ALA A 363 8.46 -12.45 5.96
CA ALA A 363 9.51 -12.97 6.81
C ALA A 363 9.17 -12.77 8.29
N LYS A 364 9.61 -13.72 9.11
CA LYS A 364 9.57 -13.59 10.56
C LYS A 364 10.58 -12.54 11.00
N ILE A 365 10.20 -11.71 11.97
CA ILE A 365 11.08 -10.73 12.56
C ILE A 365 11.88 -11.39 13.68
N THR A 366 13.19 -11.47 13.47
CA THR A 366 14.17 -12.01 14.43
C THR A 366 15.36 -11.06 14.47
N GLU A 367 16.18 -11.11 15.51
CA GLU A 367 17.41 -10.30 15.57
C GLU A 367 18.32 -10.51 14.36
N ALA A 368 18.38 -11.75 13.83
CA ALA A 368 19.17 -12.08 12.65
C ALA A 368 18.60 -11.49 11.35
N THR A 369 17.28 -11.28 11.26
CA THR A 369 16.62 -10.82 10.02
C THR A 369 16.30 -9.34 10.02
N LYS A 370 16.13 -8.72 11.20
CA LYS A 370 15.61 -7.36 11.38
C LYS A 370 16.32 -6.30 10.54
N GLY A 371 17.64 -6.37 10.39
CA GLY A 371 18.42 -5.41 9.60
C GLY A 371 18.10 -5.38 8.10
N HIS A 372 17.41 -6.40 7.60
CA HIS A 372 17.09 -6.56 6.17
C HIS A 372 15.59 -6.45 5.87
N LEU A 373 14.76 -6.21 6.89
CA LEU A 373 13.32 -6.24 6.77
C LEU A 373 12.73 -4.85 6.51
N LEU A 374 11.72 -4.82 5.66
CA LEU A 374 11.02 -3.62 5.25
C LEU A 374 9.54 -3.66 5.70
N LYS A 375 8.94 -2.48 5.82
CA LYS A 375 7.50 -2.27 5.97
C LYS A 375 7.01 -1.25 4.96
N VAL A 376 5.70 -1.24 4.72
CA VAL A 376 5.06 -0.15 4.01
C VAL A 376 5.04 1.07 4.93
N LYS A 377 5.53 2.22 4.45
CA LYS A 377 5.63 3.47 5.22
C LYS A 377 4.27 4.01 5.66
N ASP A 378 3.27 3.86 4.80
CA ASP A 378 1.92 4.38 5.00
C ASP A 378 0.88 3.25 4.85
N PRO A 379 0.65 2.46 5.92
CA PRO A 379 -0.32 1.37 5.90
C PRO A 379 -1.75 1.85 5.65
N ASP A 380 -2.08 3.08 6.06
CA ASP A 380 -3.44 3.61 5.94
C ASP A 380 -3.89 3.68 4.48
N PHE A 381 -2.97 3.85 3.52
CA PHE A 381 -3.28 3.85 2.08
C PHE A 381 -3.96 2.55 1.59
N PHE A 382 -3.86 1.46 2.36
CA PHE A 382 -4.50 0.17 2.07
C PHE A 382 -5.84 -0.03 2.79
N ASN A 383 -6.28 0.91 3.66
CA ASN A 383 -7.53 0.80 4.42
C ASN A 383 -8.74 0.70 3.46
N GLY A 384 -9.44 -0.43 3.50
CA GLY A 384 -10.55 -0.79 2.61
C GLY A 384 -10.17 -1.77 1.50
N CYS A 385 -8.88 -2.05 1.28
CA CYS A 385 -8.43 -3.01 0.28
C CYS A 385 -8.75 -4.46 0.66
N GLY A 386 -8.96 -4.79 1.93
CA GLY A 386 -9.45 -6.12 2.33
C GLY A 386 -10.82 -6.44 1.74
N SER A 387 -11.70 -5.44 1.60
CA SER A 387 -12.99 -5.58 0.91
C SER A 387 -12.82 -5.92 -0.57
N VAL A 388 -11.81 -5.33 -1.23
CA VAL A 388 -11.49 -5.61 -2.64
C VAL A 388 -11.05 -7.07 -2.80
N VAL A 389 -10.15 -7.52 -1.93
CA VAL A 389 -9.63 -8.90 -1.92
C VAL A 389 -10.76 -9.91 -1.73
N THR A 390 -11.61 -9.72 -0.72
CA THR A 390 -12.71 -10.64 -0.42
C THR A 390 -13.78 -10.65 -1.52
N SER A 391 -14.05 -9.50 -2.14
CA SER A 391 -15.01 -9.39 -3.24
C SER A 391 -14.54 -10.08 -4.52
N ALA A 392 -13.24 -10.03 -4.83
CA ALA A 392 -12.67 -10.78 -5.95
C ALA A 392 -12.88 -12.30 -5.78
N HIS A 393 -12.70 -12.81 -4.56
CA HIS A 393 -12.87 -14.24 -4.25
C HIS A 393 -14.34 -14.65 -4.06
N ALA A 394 -15.28 -13.69 -3.92
CA ALA A 394 -16.71 -14.00 -3.84
C ALA A 394 -17.25 -14.67 -5.12
N CYS A 395 -16.54 -14.58 -6.25
CA CYS A 395 -16.91 -15.22 -7.51
C CYS A 395 -17.01 -16.76 -7.43
N PHE A 396 -16.32 -17.39 -6.47
CA PHE A 396 -16.40 -18.83 -6.25
C PHE A 396 -17.73 -19.28 -5.61
N GLY A 397 -18.51 -18.35 -5.03
CA GLY A 397 -19.84 -18.66 -4.49
C GLY A 397 -19.81 -19.56 -3.24
N ILE A 398 -18.70 -19.62 -2.51
CA ILE A 398 -18.62 -20.43 -1.28
C ILE A 398 -19.56 -19.85 -0.21
N GLY A 399 -20.37 -20.71 0.40
CA GLY A 399 -21.38 -20.31 1.37
C GLY A 399 -22.58 -19.58 0.74
N ARG A 400 -22.75 -19.69 -0.59
CA ARG A 400 -23.83 -19.06 -1.36
C ARG A 400 -24.72 -20.05 -2.11
N SER A 401 -24.59 -21.35 -1.85
CA SER A 401 -25.58 -22.32 -2.35
C SER A 401 -26.95 -22.07 -1.69
N ASN A 402 -28.05 -22.51 -2.29
CA ASN A 402 -29.36 -22.30 -1.64
C ASN A 402 -29.43 -22.93 -0.25
N ILE A 403 -28.79 -24.09 -0.08
CA ILE A 403 -28.76 -24.79 1.20
C ILE A 403 -28.01 -23.93 2.23
N ASP A 404 -26.85 -23.38 1.87
CA ASP A 404 -26.10 -22.48 2.75
C ASP A 404 -26.91 -21.23 3.11
N LEU A 405 -27.58 -20.63 2.12
CA LEU A 405 -28.39 -19.43 2.33
C LEU A 405 -29.62 -19.69 3.21
N ILE A 406 -30.25 -20.86 3.07
CA ILE A 406 -31.35 -21.30 3.95
C ILE A 406 -30.82 -21.48 5.37
N ASN A 407 -29.71 -22.20 5.56
CA ASN A 407 -29.10 -22.41 6.88
C ASN A 407 -28.68 -21.08 7.54
N GLN A 408 -28.10 -20.16 6.77
CA GLN A 408 -27.74 -18.82 7.23
C GLN A 408 -28.98 -18.01 7.64
N LEU A 409 -30.07 -18.10 6.87
CA LEU A 409 -31.33 -17.42 7.18
C LEU A 409 -31.96 -17.99 8.46
N GLU A 410 -32.04 -19.31 8.60
CA GLU A 410 -32.56 -19.97 9.80
C GLU A 410 -31.77 -19.57 11.04
N ARG A 411 -30.42 -19.57 10.97
CA ARG A 411 -29.59 -19.06 12.07
C ARG A 411 -29.85 -17.59 12.37
N LYS A 412 -30.04 -16.75 11.35
CA LYS A 412 -30.38 -15.34 11.54
C LYS A 412 -31.72 -15.17 12.23
N LEU A 413 -32.73 -15.94 11.85
CA LEU A 413 -34.05 -15.92 12.49
C LEU A 413 -33.98 -16.39 13.95
N ASN A 414 -33.14 -17.38 14.24
CA ASN A 414 -33.00 -17.95 15.59
C ASN A 414 -32.13 -17.12 16.54
N THR A 415 -31.08 -16.47 16.03
CA THR A 415 -30.08 -15.77 16.85
C THR A 415 -30.14 -14.25 16.75
N GLY A 416 -30.85 -13.72 15.75
CA GLY A 416 -30.83 -12.30 15.40
C GLY A 416 -29.59 -11.85 14.62
N HIS A 417 -28.59 -12.72 14.44
CA HIS A 417 -27.30 -12.36 13.83
C HIS A 417 -27.12 -13.03 12.47
N SER A 418 -26.62 -12.27 11.48
CA SER A 418 -26.36 -12.79 10.14
C SER A 418 -25.02 -13.56 10.07
N THR A 419 -24.44 -13.68 8.89
CA THR A 419 -23.14 -14.30 8.66
C THR A 419 -22.29 -13.41 7.77
N SER A 420 -21.02 -13.19 8.14
CA SER A 420 -20.11 -12.42 7.30
C SER A 420 -19.65 -13.24 6.09
N GLY A 421 -20.25 -12.97 4.93
CA GLY A 421 -19.86 -13.63 3.69
C GLY A 421 -18.47 -13.24 3.18
N HIS A 422 -17.98 -12.04 3.52
CA HIS A 422 -16.61 -11.61 3.17
C HIS A 422 -15.57 -12.49 3.86
N MET A 423 -15.79 -12.84 5.13
CA MET A 423 -14.91 -13.74 5.88
C MET A 423 -14.87 -15.14 5.27
N ILE A 424 -16.00 -15.68 4.80
CA ILE A 424 -16.05 -16.99 4.14
C ILE A 424 -15.11 -17.02 2.92
N ALA A 425 -15.11 -15.96 2.11
CA ALA A 425 -14.27 -15.89 0.91
C ALA A 425 -12.80 -15.52 1.20
N SER A 426 -12.50 -14.86 2.33
CA SER A 426 -11.19 -14.26 2.59
C SER A 426 -10.05 -15.27 2.67
N VAL A 427 -10.30 -16.49 3.16
CA VAL A 427 -9.27 -17.53 3.34
C VAL A 427 -8.69 -18.05 2.03
N LEU A 428 -9.36 -17.78 0.90
CA LEU A 428 -8.85 -18.12 -0.42
C LEU A 428 -7.74 -17.19 -0.91
N ALA A 429 -7.58 -16.02 -0.29
CA ALA A 429 -6.60 -15.03 -0.71
C ALA A 429 -5.15 -15.46 -0.40
N PHE A 430 -4.21 -14.76 -1.04
CA PHE A 430 -2.80 -14.79 -0.63
C PHE A 430 -2.66 -14.32 0.82
N GLN A 431 -1.70 -14.88 1.56
CA GLN A 431 -1.73 -14.78 3.02
C GLN A 431 -1.57 -13.33 3.51
N SER A 432 -0.72 -12.51 2.89
CA SER A 432 -0.57 -11.10 3.32
C SER A 432 -1.87 -10.30 3.12
N GLN A 433 -2.61 -10.59 2.04
CA GLN A 433 -3.89 -9.93 1.72
C GLN A 433 -4.98 -10.37 2.69
N PHE A 434 -5.01 -11.67 3.02
CA PHE A 434 -5.89 -12.23 4.04
C PHE A 434 -5.60 -11.65 5.44
N MET A 435 -4.32 -11.56 5.82
CA MET A 435 -3.94 -10.96 7.11
C MET A 435 -4.35 -9.49 7.18
N TRP A 436 -4.19 -8.73 6.09
CA TRP A 436 -4.65 -7.34 6.05
C TRP A 436 -6.17 -7.22 6.21
N TYR A 437 -6.96 -8.12 5.61
CA TYR A 437 -8.39 -8.17 5.87
C TYR A 437 -8.69 -8.35 7.37
N LEU A 438 -7.97 -9.23 8.07
CA LEU A 438 -8.12 -9.38 9.53
C LEU A 438 -7.67 -8.13 10.29
N GLN A 439 -6.62 -7.44 9.83
CA GLN A 439 -6.19 -6.15 10.39
C GLN A 439 -7.27 -5.08 10.27
N GLU A 440 -7.99 -5.01 9.15
CA GLU A 440 -9.12 -4.10 8.98
C GLU A 440 -10.27 -4.43 9.94
N VAL A 441 -10.58 -5.71 10.10
CA VAL A 441 -11.58 -6.17 11.09
C VAL A 441 -11.16 -5.81 12.50
N PHE A 442 -9.89 -6.05 12.86
CA PHE A 442 -9.32 -5.69 14.15
C PHE A 442 -9.42 -4.18 14.42
N ASN A 443 -8.98 -3.36 13.47
CA ASN A 443 -9.07 -1.90 13.57
C ASN A 443 -10.52 -1.41 13.70
N ASN A 444 -11.46 -2.03 12.98
CA ASN A 444 -12.89 -1.70 13.08
C ASN A 444 -13.45 -2.01 14.46
N PHE A 445 -13.07 -3.14 15.06
CA PHE A 445 -13.46 -3.49 16.43
C PHE A 445 -12.86 -2.54 17.47
N GLU A 446 -11.57 -2.25 17.39
CA GLU A 446 -10.90 -1.39 18.37
C GLU A 446 -11.41 0.06 18.32
N ARG A 447 -11.66 0.58 17.12
CA ARG A 447 -11.98 2.00 16.91
C ARG A 447 -13.48 2.28 16.76
N GLY A 448 -14.30 1.27 16.49
CA GLY A 448 -15.72 1.43 16.15
C GLY A 448 -15.94 2.29 14.89
N SER A 449 -14.93 2.44 14.03
CA SER A 449 -14.93 3.32 12.87
C SER A 449 -14.88 2.54 11.56
N SER A 450 -15.28 3.19 10.46
CA SER A 450 -15.14 2.61 9.10
C SER A 450 -13.73 2.07 8.83
N VAL A 451 -13.65 1.03 8.01
CA VAL A 451 -12.39 0.46 7.51
C VAL A 451 -11.78 1.32 6.40
N TYR A 452 -12.50 2.33 5.90
CA TYR A 452 -12.02 3.27 4.90
C TYR A 452 -11.51 4.57 5.56
N ILE A 453 -10.49 5.20 4.96
CA ILE A 453 -9.98 6.50 5.42
C ILE A 453 -10.99 7.64 5.18
N THR A 454 -11.82 7.49 4.15
CA THR A 454 -12.80 8.49 3.73
C THR A 454 -14.23 8.06 4.05
N LYS A 455 -15.15 9.02 4.03
CA LYS A 455 -16.57 8.77 4.27
C LYS A 455 -17.24 8.32 2.98
N PHE A 456 -17.53 7.03 2.89
CA PHE A 456 -18.37 6.46 1.83
C PHE A 456 -19.85 6.39 2.24
N ALA A 457 -20.73 6.14 1.26
CA ALA A 457 -22.12 5.83 1.49
C ALA A 457 -22.24 4.38 1.99
N GLU A 458 -21.87 4.16 3.25
CA GLU A 458 -22.00 2.86 3.90
C GLU A 458 -23.42 2.68 4.46
N PRO A 459 -23.99 1.45 4.44
CA PRO A 459 -25.34 1.17 4.90
C PRO A 459 -25.59 1.39 6.41
N GLY A 460 -24.56 1.76 7.18
CA GLY A 460 -24.69 2.15 8.59
C GLY A 460 -23.42 2.80 9.13
N SER A 461 -23.54 3.53 10.24
CA SER A 461 -22.40 3.97 11.06
C SER A 461 -22.15 2.98 12.19
N GLY A 462 -20.92 2.48 12.36
CA GLY A 462 -20.54 1.60 13.48
C GLY A 462 -19.73 0.37 13.06
N MET A 463 -19.66 -0.64 13.92
CA MET A 463 -19.03 -1.94 13.62
C MET A 463 -19.66 -2.57 12.37
N TYR A 464 -18.83 -3.00 11.43
CA TYR A 464 -19.29 -3.52 10.14
C TYR A 464 -20.02 -4.87 10.27
N HIS A 465 -19.58 -5.68 11.23
CA HIS A 465 -20.23 -6.92 11.66
C HIS A 465 -20.02 -7.10 13.17
N SER A 466 -20.98 -7.74 13.82
CA SER A 466 -20.86 -8.21 15.21
C SER A 466 -19.95 -9.44 15.31
N ILE A 467 -19.39 -9.69 16.50
CA ILE A 467 -18.58 -10.90 16.77
C ILE A 467 -19.37 -12.18 16.43
N TYR A 468 -20.68 -12.18 16.68
CA TYR A 468 -21.55 -13.32 16.36
C TYR A 468 -21.61 -13.62 14.86
N GLU A 469 -21.61 -12.60 14.00
CA GLU A 469 -21.61 -12.79 12.55
C GLU A 469 -20.29 -13.39 12.04
N TYR A 470 -19.17 -13.06 12.68
CA TYR A 470 -17.87 -13.68 12.41
C TYR A 470 -17.80 -15.12 12.93
N ARG A 471 -18.34 -15.40 14.12
CA ARG A 471 -18.46 -16.78 14.63
C ARG A 471 -19.33 -17.66 13.72
N ASN A 472 -20.43 -17.12 13.21
CA ASN A 472 -21.26 -17.80 12.22
C ASN A 472 -20.49 -18.06 10.91
N ALA A 473 -19.62 -17.13 10.49
CA ALA A 473 -18.78 -17.33 9.31
C ALA A 473 -17.78 -18.47 9.53
N ILE A 474 -17.11 -18.55 10.69
CA ILE A 474 -16.23 -19.68 11.03
C ILE A 474 -16.97 -21.02 10.97
N HIS A 475 -18.21 -21.07 11.47
CA HIS A 475 -19.04 -22.27 11.38
C HIS A 475 -19.30 -22.70 9.92
N ASP A 476 -19.66 -21.75 9.06
CA ASP A 476 -19.87 -22.03 7.63
C ASP A 476 -18.56 -22.43 6.92
N MET A 477 -17.44 -21.82 7.27
CA MET A 477 -16.13 -22.17 6.73
C MET A 477 -15.73 -23.60 7.11
N LYS A 478 -15.97 -24.02 8.36
CA LYS A 478 -15.74 -25.41 8.78
C LYS A 478 -16.62 -26.40 8.02
N THR A 479 -17.85 -26.02 7.71
CA THR A 479 -18.77 -26.84 6.90
C THR A 479 -18.29 -26.96 5.45
N ALA A 480 -17.81 -25.85 4.87
CA ALA A 480 -17.21 -25.83 3.53
C ALA A 480 -15.91 -26.66 3.47
N ASP A 481 -15.05 -26.59 4.50
CA ASP A 481 -13.83 -27.39 4.57
C ASP A 481 -14.12 -28.89 4.68
N LYS A 482 -15.09 -29.29 5.52
CA LYS A 482 -15.55 -30.69 5.62
C LYS A 482 -16.04 -31.23 4.28
N SER A 483 -16.68 -30.36 3.50
CA SER A 483 -17.14 -30.66 2.13
C SER A 483 -16.02 -30.62 1.08
N LYS A 484 -14.76 -30.40 1.51
CA LYS A 484 -13.56 -30.27 0.67
C LYS A 484 -13.67 -29.16 -0.39
N LEU A 485 -14.44 -28.12 -0.11
CA LEU A 485 -14.53 -26.95 -1.01
C LEU A 485 -13.28 -26.08 -0.91
N TYR A 486 -12.63 -26.02 0.26
CA TYR A 486 -11.40 -25.27 0.41
C TYR A 486 -10.17 -26.05 -0.06
N PRO A 487 -9.31 -25.43 -0.88
CA PRO A 487 -8.01 -26.00 -1.21
C PRO A 487 -7.11 -26.07 0.03
N ASN A 488 -6.12 -26.98 0.01
CA ASN A 488 -5.27 -27.25 1.17
C ASN A 488 -4.59 -25.98 1.75
N TYR A 489 -4.16 -25.05 0.89
CA TYR A 489 -3.51 -23.82 1.33
C TYR A 489 -4.45 -22.94 2.19
N ALA A 490 -5.76 -22.95 1.91
CA ALA A 490 -6.73 -22.07 2.57
C ALA A 490 -6.99 -22.51 4.02
N ARG A 491 -6.71 -23.77 4.37
CA ARG A 491 -6.83 -24.27 5.75
C ARG A 491 -5.89 -23.56 6.72
N ASN A 492 -4.73 -23.13 6.24
CA ASN A 492 -3.81 -22.34 7.05
C ASN A 492 -4.41 -20.96 7.38
N ASN A 493 -5.02 -20.30 6.40
CA ASN A 493 -5.73 -19.04 6.62
C ASN A 493 -6.97 -19.25 7.51
N LEU A 494 -7.69 -20.37 7.37
CA LEU A 494 -8.80 -20.72 8.24
C LEU A 494 -8.38 -20.89 9.71
N ASP A 495 -7.26 -21.58 9.98
CA ASP A 495 -6.72 -21.71 11.35
C ASP A 495 -6.40 -20.34 11.97
N ILE A 496 -5.76 -19.45 11.20
CA ILE A 496 -5.48 -18.08 11.63
C ILE A 496 -6.79 -17.31 11.89
N CYS A 497 -7.78 -17.44 10.99
CA CYS A 497 -9.08 -16.80 11.12
C CYS A 497 -9.82 -17.27 12.38
N GLU A 498 -9.80 -18.56 12.67
CA GLU A 498 -10.46 -19.15 13.84
C GLU A 498 -9.82 -18.66 15.15
N LYS A 499 -8.49 -18.63 15.22
CA LYS A 499 -7.76 -18.06 16.35
C LYS A 499 -8.10 -16.59 16.54
N PHE A 500 -8.11 -15.81 15.45
CA PHE A 500 -8.49 -14.40 15.47
C PHE A 500 -9.88 -14.17 16.04
N VAL A 501 -10.91 -14.83 15.48
CA VAL A 501 -12.30 -14.68 15.92
C VAL A 501 -12.51 -15.16 17.35
N SER A 502 -11.80 -16.21 17.77
CA SER A 502 -11.84 -16.70 19.15
C SER A 502 -11.26 -15.70 20.15
N SER A 503 -10.25 -14.92 19.73
CA SER A 503 -9.60 -13.92 20.56
C SER A 503 -10.32 -12.56 20.59
N LEU A 504 -11.31 -12.32 19.74
CA LEU A 504 -12.14 -11.12 19.79
C LEU A 504 -12.96 -11.08 21.09
N LYS A 505 -12.79 -10.00 21.85
CA LYS A 505 -13.54 -9.73 23.09
C LYS A 505 -14.65 -8.71 22.81
N LEU A 506 -15.77 -8.87 23.52
CA LEU A 506 -16.89 -7.92 23.50
C LEU A 506 -16.53 -6.62 24.23
#